data_AF-A0A7S4NRT5-F1
#
_entry.id   AF-A0A7S4NRT5-F1
#
_cell.length_a   1.000
_cell.length_b   1.000
_cell.length_c   1.000
_cell.angle_alpha   90.00
_cell.angle_beta   90.00
_cell.angle_gamma   90.00
#
_symmetry.space_group_name_H-M   'P 1'
#
loop_
_entity.id
_entity.type
_entity.pdbx_description
1 polymer ?
#
loop_
_entity_poly.entity_id
_entity_poly.type
_entity_poly.pdbx_seq_one_letter_code
_entity_poly.pdbx_strand_id
1 'polypeptide(L)'
;GLLPMYRMGTRVDSTNYDPMMGWSSGSQLVALNYQTPGKFKWMNQGLFRDNAAQGYVLKPANMRISDQEEKPEAKKIVTVEILGGKLLPQLLGSVVSPFVSVMIHGAPRDCASQRTTVVKENGLCPKWEGEKMTFSIECPSLALILFVVYNDLPLTSTGVAGVVHTQIQPSKGREKIAYAALPVGCMREGYRFVQLFSLNGGQISGSGLLVHVDIDVHSSFESSKEPAGLRAMMGDSISKILVERRKKPPQSSARIESKRRSEQRELDGFARRNSRQQSEQRWDTKRRSFAERERDATEVREAVLKMRTLEVLELVKTKGDSADLINQVTNSDPMSSLHLSALLGDLQTLFILLQHGGDCKVIHKPTSRNALHFLASCNLQNLQKHKEERKDRVKSNEERKGVRGEEEEAYKKGDHAAEQKQERNEEQEEQQAQEKEEKEEKEKE
;
A
#
# COMPACT_ATOMS: atom_id res chain seq x y z
N GLY A 1 -27.17 1.80 -11.09
CA GLY A 1 -25.85 1.24 -11.46
C GLY A 1 -24.87 1.46 -10.32
N LEU A 2 -23.98 0.52 -10.06
CA LEU A 2 -22.87 0.69 -9.11
C LEU A 2 -21.74 1.48 -9.79
N LEU A 3 -21.20 2.50 -9.12
CA LEU A 3 -20.08 3.29 -9.62
C LEU A 3 -18.81 2.89 -8.87
N PRO A 4 -17.92 2.11 -9.49
CA PRO A 4 -16.62 1.81 -8.91
C PRO A 4 -15.63 2.95 -9.11
N MET A 5 -14.94 3.30 -8.03
CA MET A 5 -13.83 4.25 -8.03
C MET A 5 -12.52 3.48 -7.86
N TYR A 6 -11.69 3.54 -8.91
CA TYR A 6 -10.34 3.00 -8.94
C TYR A 6 -9.35 4.12 -9.27
N ARG A 7 -8.09 3.92 -8.89
CA ARG A 7 -7.02 4.90 -9.14
C ARG A 7 -6.60 4.97 -10.62
N MET A 8 -6.17 6.16 -11.05
CA MET A 8 -5.26 6.35 -12.19
C MET A 8 -3.85 5.87 -11.81
N GLY A 9 -3.22 5.13 -12.72
CA GLY A 9 -2.06 4.25 -12.47
C GLY A 9 -0.67 4.89 -12.44
N THR A 10 -0.45 5.99 -11.72
CA THR A 10 0.89 6.64 -11.60
C THR A 10 1.50 6.61 -10.20
N ARG A 11 0.92 5.88 -9.25
CA ARG A 11 1.44 5.76 -7.87
C ARG A 11 2.04 4.38 -7.61
N VAL A 12 3.38 4.31 -7.61
CA VAL A 12 4.19 3.14 -7.25
C VAL A 12 4.15 2.88 -5.74
N ASP A 13 3.73 3.86 -4.94
CA ASP A 13 3.50 3.73 -3.51
C ASP A 13 2.07 3.21 -3.23
N SER A 14 1.95 2.15 -2.43
CA SER A 14 0.68 1.53 -2.04
C SER A 14 -0.16 2.40 -1.07
N THR A 15 0.07 3.71 -1.01
CA THR A 15 -0.66 4.68 -0.19
C THR A 15 -2.15 4.68 -0.55
N ASN A 16 -3.02 5.06 0.39
CA ASN A 16 -4.46 5.18 0.15
C ASN A 16 -4.84 6.62 -0.23
N TYR A 17 -5.86 6.79 -1.07
CA TYR A 17 -6.50 8.08 -1.32
C TYR A 17 -7.61 8.33 -0.30
N ASP A 18 -8.12 9.56 -0.25
CA ASP A 18 -9.23 9.89 0.64
C ASP A 18 -10.56 9.26 0.14
N PRO A 19 -11.13 8.29 0.86
CA PRO A 19 -12.37 7.63 0.45
C PRO A 19 -13.57 8.58 0.48
N MET A 20 -13.49 9.69 1.22
CA MET A 20 -14.55 10.70 1.25
C MET A 20 -14.86 11.27 -0.13
N MET A 21 -13.87 11.34 -1.04
CA MET A 21 -14.09 11.78 -2.41
C MET A 21 -15.06 10.86 -3.19
N GLY A 22 -14.99 9.55 -2.92
CA GLY A 22 -15.91 8.58 -3.50
C GLY A 22 -17.25 8.55 -2.77
N TRP A 23 -17.24 8.50 -1.44
CA TRP A 23 -18.48 8.44 -0.67
C TRP A 23 -19.34 9.68 -0.86
N SER A 24 -18.78 10.89 -0.82
CA SER A 24 -19.54 12.15 -1.02
C SER A 24 -20.19 12.26 -2.40
N SER A 25 -19.63 11.63 -3.43
CA SER A 25 -20.22 11.57 -4.78
C SER A 25 -21.21 10.42 -4.97
N GLY A 26 -21.41 9.60 -3.94
CA GLY A 26 -22.30 8.45 -3.97
C GLY A 26 -21.68 7.20 -4.61
N SER A 27 -20.37 7.14 -4.81
CA SER A 27 -19.71 5.88 -5.20
C SER A 27 -19.84 4.84 -4.09
N GLN A 28 -20.33 3.66 -4.45
CA GLN A 28 -20.55 2.54 -3.52
C GLN A 28 -19.30 1.67 -3.35
N LEU A 29 -18.45 1.62 -4.37
CA LEU A 29 -17.27 0.75 -4.41
C LEU A 29 -16.01 1.62 -4.43
N VAL A 30 -15.57 2.03 -3.25
CA VAL A 30 -14.37 2.85 -3.03
C VAL A 30 -13.24 1.91 -2.61
N ALA A 31 -12.42 1.50 -3.58
CA ALA A 31 -11.38 0.49 -3.34
C ALA A 31 -10.15 1.10 -2.64
N LEU A 32 -9.77 0.54 -1.48
CA LEU A 32 -8.57 0.89 -0.72
C LEU A 32 -7.58 -0.28 -0.65
N ASN A 33 -6.30 0.04 -0.54
CA ASN A 33 -5.23 -0.91 -0.20
C ASN A 33 -5.31 -1.26 1.29
N TYR A 34 -6.04 -2.34 1.63
CA TYR A 34 -6.23 -2.77 3.02
C TYR A 34 -4.95 -3.25 3.72
N GLN A 35 -3.92 -3.63 2.96
CA GLN A 35 -2.59 -3.95 3.48
C GLN A 35 -1.86 -2.72 4.03
N THR A 36 -2.23 -1.52 3.58
CA THR A 36 -1.57 -0.27 3.97
C THR A 36 -2.26 0.34 5.18
N PRO A 37 -1.64 0.36 6.38
CA PRO A 37 -2.21 1.03 7.52
C PRO A 37 -2.27 2.55 7.29
N GLY A 38 -3.23 3.21 7.92
CA GLY A 38 -3.33 4.67 7.87
C GLY A 38 -4.77 5.16 7.99
N LYS A 39 -4.88 6.49 8.12
CA LYS A 39 -6.14 7.22 8.34
C LYS A 39 -7.28 6.73 7.44
N PHE A 40 -7.04 6.60 6.14
CA PHE A 40 -8.08 6.22 5.18
C PHE A 40 -8.60 4.80 5.39
N LYS A 41 -7.72 3.85 5.75
CA LYS A 41 -8.13 2.50 6.17
C LYS A 41 -8.93 2.55 7.47
N TRP A 42 -8.51 3.37 8.43
CA TRP A 42 -9.19 3.52 9.73
C TRP A 42 -10.60 4.08 9.58
N MET A 43 -10.77 5.13 8.77
CA MET A 43 -12.10 5.69 8.48
C MET A 43 -13.00 4.65 7.81
N ASN A 44 -12.47 3.91 6.84
CA ASN A 44 -13.20 2.84 6.20
C ASN A 44 -13.62 1.74 7.19
N GLN A 45 -12.70 1.29 8.05
CA GLN A 45 -13.04 0.35 9.12
C GLN A 45 -14.08 0.92 10.09
N GLY A 46 -14.02 2.21 10.41
CA GLY A 46 -15.01 2.90 11.24
C GLY A 46 -16.40 2.92 10.61
N LEU A 47 -16.49 3.32 9.33
CA LEU A 47 -17.75 3.34 8.58
C LEU A 47 -18.39 1.96 8.53
N PHE A 48 -17.63 0.96 8.09
CA PHE A 48 -18.12 -0.41 7.88
C PHE A 48 -18.14 -1.27 9.16
N ARG A 49 -17.91 -0.69 10.35
CA ARG A 49 -18.30 -1.34 11.62
C ARG A 49 -19.78 -1.15 11.91
N ASP A 50 -20.40 -0.13 11.32
CA ASP A 50 -21.84 0.03 11.35
C ASP A 50 -22.53 -1.16 10.65
N ASN A 51 -23.81 -1.36 10.93
CA ASN A 51 -24.61 -2.46 10.41
C ASN A 51 -23.94 -3.83 10.65
N ALA A 52 -23.54 -4.09 11.90
CA ALA A 52 -22.93 -5.35 12.35
C ALA A 52 -21.72 -5.83 11.51
N ALA A 53 -20.96 -4.87 10.96
CA ALA A 53 -19.79 -5.12 10.12
C ALA A 53 -20.02 -6.03 8.90
N GLN A 54 -21.22 -6.01 8.33
CA GLN A 54 -21.58 -6.82 7.16
C GLN A 54 -20.98 -6.31 5.83
N GLY A 55 -20.26 -5.19 5.85
CA GLY A 55 -19.63 -4.61 4.67
C GLY A 55 -20.57 -3.75 3.80
N TYR A 56 -21.82 -3.57 4.22
CA TYR A 56 -22.80 -2.71 3.55
C TYR A 56 -23.40 -1.72 4.54
N VAL A 57 -23.33 -0.44 4.21
CA VAL A 57 -23.94 0.66 4.96
C VAL A 57 -24.92 1.38 4.04
N LEU A 58 -26.14 1.61 4.50
CA LEU A 58 -27.16 2.31 3.72
C LEU A 58 -26.73 3.77 3.55
N LYS A 59 -26.81 4.27 2.32
CA LYS A 59 -26.51 5.69 2.06
C LYS A 59 -27.52 6.62 2.74
N PRO A 60 -27.08 7.84 3.10
CA PRO A 60 -27.98 8.93 3.45
C PRO A 60 -29.14 9.06 2.47
N ALA A 61 -30.31 9.45 2.97
CA ALA A 61 -31.51 9.62 2.17
C ALA A 61 -31.24 10.50 0.94
N ASN A 62 -30.57 11.64 1.15
CA ASN A 62 -30.30 12.66 0.13
C ASN A 62 -29.36 12.21 -1.00
N MET A 63 -28.76 11.02 -0.86
CA MET A 63 -27.90 10.38 -1.85
C MET A 63 -28.55 9.17 -2.53
N ARG A 64 -29.78 8.85 -2.16
CA ARG A 64 -30.61 7.82 -2.78
C ARG A 64 -31.47 8.46 -3.87
N ILE A 65 -31.75 7.69 -4.92
CA ILE A 65 -32.67 8.13 -5.96
C ILE A 65 -34.07 8.00 -5.35
N SER A 66 -34.65 9.11 -4.90
CA SER A 66 -36.04 9.20 -4.47
C SER A 66 -36.75 10.28 -5.28
N ASP A 67 -38.02 10.07 -5.60
CA ASP A 67 -38.86 11.04 -6.33
C ASP A 67 -39.41 12.14 -5.39
N GLN A 68 -38.98 12.16 -4.13
CA GLN A 68 -39.44 13.11 -3.13
C GLN A 68 -38.38 14.19 -2.88
N GLU A 69 -38.81 15.44 -2.74
CA GLU A 69 -37.97 16.52 -2.24
C GLU A 69 -37.56 16.19 -0.80
N GLU A 70 -36.30 15.80 -0.64
CA GLU A 70 -35.78 15.49 0.69
C GLU A 70 -35.49 16.78 1.47
N LYS A 71 -35.96 16.81 2.71
CA LYS A 71 -35.70 17.91 3.63
C LYS A 71 -34.19 18.02 3.88
N PRO A 72 -33.65 19.25 3.99
CA PRO A 72 -32.27 19.45 4.39
C PRO A 72 -32.03 18.77 5.74
N GLU A 73 -30.89 18.09 5.85
CA GLU A 73 -30.50 17.42 7.08
C GLU A 73 -30.32 18.47 8.20
N ALA A 74 -30.79 18.16 9.40
CA ALA A 74 -30.62 19.05 10.55
C ALA A 74 -29.14 19.09 10.96
N LYS A 75 -28.62 20.29 11.09
CA LYS A 75 -27.26 20.54 11.57
C LYS A 75 -27.11 19.99 12.99
N LYS A 76 -25.96 19.40 13.30
CA LYS A 76 -25.62 18.96 14.67
C LYS A 76 -24.43 19.73 15.21
N ILE A 77 -24.53 20.19 16.45
CA ILE A 77 -23.38 20.67 17.22
C ILE A 77 -22.99 19.54 18.16
N VAL A 78 -21.84 18.93 17.92
CA VAL A 78 -21.33 17.82 18.71
C VAL A 78 -20.22 18.34 19.61
N THR A 79 -20.44 18.31 20.92
CA THR A 79 -19.43 18.63 21.93
C THR A 79 -18.92 17.33 22.54
N VAL A 80 -17.59 17.13 22.47
CA VAL A 80 -16.91 15.96 23.04
C VAL A 80 -15.94 16.43 24.10
N GLU A 81 -16.17 16.00 25.34
CA GLU A 81 -15.23 16.15 26.44
C GLU A 81 -14.41 14.88 26.57
N ILE A 82 -13.08 14.98 26.48
CA ILE A 82 -12.19 13.84 26.69
C ILE A 82 -11.85 13.79 28.17
N LEU A 83 -12.42 12.84 28.92
CA LEU A 83 -12.22 12.78 30.38
C LEU A 83 -10.92 12.05 30.74
N GLY A 84 -10.63 10.96 30.02
CA GLY A 84 -9.44 10.16 30.28
C GLY A 84 -9.29 8.99 29.32
N GLY A 85 -8.15 8.31 29.44
CA GLY A 85 -7.84 7.07 28.73
C GLY A 85 -7.66 5.91 29.70
N LYS A 86 -7.77 4.69 29.19
CA LYS A 86 -7.49 3.46 29.95
C LYS A 86 -6.63 2.54 29.10
N LEU A 87 -5.57 1.99 29.71
CA LEU A 87 -4.69 0.97 29.12
C LEU A 87 -4.25 1.31 27.68
N LEU A 88 -3.70 2.50 27.48
CA LEU A 88 -3.19 2.91 26.17
C LEU A 88 -1.97 2.06 25.79
N PRO A 89 -1.80 1.72 24.49
CA PRO A 89 -0.65 0.93 24.05
C PRO A 89 0.67 1.59 24.43
N GLN A 90 1.54 0.82 25.07
CA GLN A 90 2.90 1.25 25.37
C GLN A 90 3.83 0.96 24.19
N LEU A 91 4.78 1.84 23.96
CA LEU A 91 5.87 1.63 23.00
C LEU A 91 7.06 0.99 23.74
N LEU A 92 7.81 0.13 23.06
CA LEU A 92 8.91 -0.62 23.69
C LEU A 92 9.89 0.35 24.37
N GLY A 93 10.13 0.13 25.67
CA GLY A 93 11.18 0.82 26.42
C GLY A 93 10.86 2.23 26.94
N SER A 94 9.65 2.76 26.76
CA SER A 94 9.27 4.07 27.33
C SER A 94 7.83 4.14 27.81
N VAL A 95 7.56 4.99 28.81
CA VAL A 95 6.19 5.32 29.20
C VAL A 95 5.66 6.37 28.23
N VAL A 96 4.49 6.13 27.66
CA VAL A 96 3.90 7.05 26.68
C VAL A 96 3.44 8.35 27.35
N SER A 97 3.63 9.46 26.64
CA SER A 97 3.08 10.78 26.98
C SER A 97 1.92 11.09 26.03
N PRO A 98 0.69 10.63 26.34
CA PRO A 98 -0.40 10.65 25.39
C PRO A 98 -1.06 12.03 25.23
N PHE A 99 -1.55 12.28 24.02
CA PHE A 99 -2.61 13.25 23.74
C PHE A 99 -3.57 12.69 22.69
N VAL A 100 -4.80 13.20 22.66
CA VAL A 100 -5.85 12.75 21.75
C VAL A 100 -6.11 13.83 20.71
N SER A 101 -6.09 13.48 19.44
CA SER A 101 -6.62 14.32 18.35
C SER A 101 -7.98 13.81 17.94
N VAL A 102 -8.96 14.71 17.89
CA VAL A 102 -10.32 14.43 17.43
C VAL A 102 -10.56 15.19 16.14
N MET A 103 -10.92 14.46 15.09
CA MET A 103 -11.10 14.97 13.74
C MET A 103 -12.48 14.63 13.21
N ILE A 104 -13.10 15.57 12.51
CA ILE A 104 -14.30 15.34 11.70
C ILE A 104 -13.86 15.18 10.24
N HIS A 105 -14.35 14.13 9.60
CA HIS A 105 -14.19 13.86 8.18
C HIS A 105 -15.56 13.70 7.55
N GLY A 106 -15.86 14.45 6.50
CA GLY A 106 -17.21 14.55 5.97
C GLY A 106 -17.25 15.42 4.73
N ALA A 107 -18.30 16.23 4.61
CA ALA A 107 -18.31 17.33 3.67
C ALA A 107 -17.13 18.28 3.96
N PRO A 108 -16.55 18.96 2.94
CA PRO A 108 -15.41 19.86 3.16
C PRO A 108 -15.65 20.95 4.21
N ARG A 109 -16.90 21.42 4.38
CA ARG A 109 -17.29 22.42 5.39
C ARG A 109 -17.30 21.88 6.82
N ASP A 110 -17.52 20.56 6.98
CA ASP A 110 -17.57 19.90 8.28
C ASP A 110 -16.18 19.47 8.78
N CYS A 111 -15.19 19.43 7.89
CA CYS A 111 -13.85 18.96 8.21
C CYS A 111 -13.18 19.88 9.23
N ALA A 112 -12.94 19.36 10.43
CA ALA A 112 -12.32 20.07 11.54
C ALA A 112 -11.39 19.14 12.33
N SER A 113 -10.42 19.71 13.05
CA SER A 113 -9.48 18.94 13.88
C SER A 113 -9.16 19.73 15.14
N GLN A 114 -9.33 19.10 16.30
CA GLN A 114 -8.92 19.61 17.60
C GLN A 114 -8.07 18.55 18.30
N ARG A 115 -7.36 18.95 19.36
CA ARG A 115 -6.51 18.03 20.12
C ARG A 115 -6.44 18.44 21.58
N THR A 116 -6.17 17.45 22.44
CA THR A 116 -5.97 17.69 23.86
C THR A 116 -4.56 18.19 24.17
N THR A 117 -4.35 18.60 25.42
CA THR A 117 -2.99 18.74 25.97
C THR A 117 -2.30 17.37 26.13
N VAL A 118 -0.99 17.40 26.34
CA VAL A 118 -0.17 16.21 26.54
C VAL A 118 -0.14 15.86 28.03
N VAL A 119 -0.49 14.62 28.36
CA VAL A 119 -0.24 14.05 29.69
C VAL A 119 1.12 13.38 29.63
N LYS A 120 2.06 13.78 30.48
CA LYS A 120 3.42 13.20 30.49
C LYS A 120 3.43 11.83 31.14
N GLU A 121 4.13 10.88 30.51
CA GLU A 121 4.51 9.58 31.07
C GLU A 121 3.36 8.84 31.80
N ASN A 122 2.17 8.84 31.20
CA ASN A 122 1.01 8.13 31.75
C ASN A 122 0.16 7.50 30.65
N GLY A 123 0.46 6.25 30.29
CA GLY A 123 -0.37 5.45 29.38
C GLY A 123 -1.47 4.62 30.05
N LEU A 124 -1.38 4.39 31.36
CA LEU A 124 -2.31 3.49 32.06
C LEU A 124 -3.68 4.14 32.30
N CYS A 125 -3.69 5.38 32.76
CA CYS A 125 -4.89 6.14 33.09
C CYS A 125 -4.70 7.66 32.95
N PRO A 126 -4.34 8.17 31.75
CA PRO A 126 -4.25 9.62 31.55
C PRO A 126 -5.62 10.29 31.75
N LYS A 127 -5.61 11.52 32.23
CA LYS A 127 -6.79 12.35 32.45
C LYS A 127 -6.62 13.70 31.74
N TRP A 128 -7.67 14.16 31.07
CA TRP A 128 -7.72 15.44 30.35
C TRP A 128 -8.90 16.28 30.88
N GLU A 129 -8.85 16.60 32.17
CA GLU A 129 -9.99 17.19 32.87
C GLU A 129 -10.40 18.55 32.27
N GLY A 130 -11.68 18.69 31.91
CA GLY A 130 -12.24 19.92 31.36
C GLY A 130 -11.92 20.18 29.89
N GLU A 131 -11.27 19.25 29.18
CA GLU A 131 -10.93 19.43 27.77
C GLU A 131 -12.11 19.09 26.84
N LYS A 132 -12.90 20.13 26.53
CA LYS A 132 -14.07 20.07 25.65
C LYS A 132 -13.73 20.55 24.24
N MET A 133 -14.26 19.83 23.25
CA MET A 133 -14.11 20.11 21.83
C MET A 133 -15.49 20.19 21.18
N THR A 134 -15.82 21.32 20.56
CA THR A 134 -17.12 21.50 19.91
C THR A 134 -16.97 21.54 18.38
N PHE A 135 -17.81 20.79 17.69
CA PHE A 135 -17.82 20.66 16.23
C PHE A 135 -19.21 20.97 15.68
N SER A 136 -19.28 21.90 14.73
CA SER A 136 -20.50 22.26 14.01
C SER A 136 -20.55 21.47 12.70
N ILE A 137 -21.50 20.54 12.57
CA ILE A 137 -21.58 19.57 11.47
C ILE A 137 -22.88 19.80 10.68
N GLU A 138 -22.76 20.28 9.44
CA GLU A 138 -23.87 20.55 8.52
C GLU A 138 -24.43 19.28 7.88
N CYS A 139 -23.58 18.29 7.56
CA CYS A 139 -24.00 17.02 6.95
C CYS A 139 -23.67 15.80 7.84
N PRO A 140 -24.33 15.63 9.01
CA PRO A 140 -24.04 14.53 9.94
C PRO A 140 -24.10 13.13 9.35
N SER A 141 -24.98 12.87 8.38
CA SER A 141 -25.14 11.56 7.75
C SER A 141 -23.94 11.12 6.91
N LEU A 142 -23.11 12.07 6.47
CA LEU A 142 -21.87 11.81 5.73
C LEU A 142 -20.62 11.93 6.63
N ALA A 143 -20.76 12.46 7.84
CA ALA A 143 -19.64 12.75 8.72
C ALA A 143 -19.19 11.53 9.54
N LEU A 144 -17.87 11.40 9.71
CA LEU A 144 -17.19 10.50 10.61
C LEU A 144 -16.38 11.29 11.63
N ILE A 145 -16.40 10.85 12.87
CA ILE A 145 -15.48 11.30 13.91
C ILE A 145 -14.34 10.30 14.03
N LEU A 146 -13.11 10.81 14.10
CA LEU A 146 -11.89 10.04 14.21
C LEU A 146 -11.10 10.52 15.43
N PHE A 147 -10.97 9.65 16.41
CA PHE A 147 -10.07 9.78 17.55
C PHE A 147 -8.74 9.13 17.19
N VAL A 148 -7.64 9.84 17.35
CA VAL A 148 -6.29 9.29 17.23
C VAL A 148 -5.52 9.63 18.49
N VAL A 149 -5.01 8.61 19.16
CA VAL A 149 -4.13 8.77 20.31
C VAL A 149 -2.70 8.81 19.80
N TYR A 150 -1.98 9.84 20.21
CA TYR A 150 -0.58 10.05 19.89
C TYR A 150 0.26 9.93 21.16
N ASN A 151 1.51 9.51 20.99
CA ASN A 151 2.59 9.67 21.94
C ASN A 151 3.44 10.87 21.54
N ASP A 152 3.61 11.84 22.44
CA ASP A 152 4.54 12.96 22.26
C ASP A 152 5.94 12.48 22.66
N LEU A 153 6.87 12.45 21.70
CA LEU A 153 8.25 12.05 21.91
C LEU A 153 9.10 13.30 22.15
N PRO A 154 9.95 13.34 23.20
CA PRO A 154 10.92 14.40 23.34
C PRO A 154 11.88 14.39 22.14
N LEU A 155 12.18 15.57 21.61
CA LEU A 155 13.03 15.75 20.42
C LEU A 155 14.44 15.14 20.56
N THR A 156 14.86 14.77 21.77
CA THR A 156 16.16 14.18 22.10
C THR A 156 16.24 12.66 21.93
N SER A 157 15.15 11.95 21.63
CA SER A 157 15.15 10.48 21.48
C SER A 157 15.60 9.99 20.09
N THR A 158 16.51 10.71 19.42
CA THR A 158 17.19 10.28 18.17
C THR A 158 18.21 9.15 18.39
N GLY A 159 17.97 8.24 19.34
CA GLY A 159 19.02 7.38 19.86
C GLY A 159 18.61 5.97 20.27
N VAL A 160 17.54 5.38 19.73
CA VAL A 160 17.42 3.91 19.51
C VAL A 160 16.45 3.68 18.34
N ALA A 161 16.80 4.16 17.15
CA ALA A 161 16.08 3.84 15.92
C ALA A 161 16.50 2.43 15.44
N GLY A 162 16.07 1.41 16.16
CA GLY A 162 16.30 0.01 15.81
C GLY A 162 15.37 -0.87 16.61
N VAL A 163 14.55 -1.66 15.93
CA VAL A 163 13.60 -2.61 16.54
C VAL A 163 12.24 -2.02 16.94
N VAL A 164 11.55 -1.30 16.04
CA VAL A 164 10.19 -1.66 15.58
C VAL A 164 9.99 -1.07 14.19
N HIS A 165 9.88 -1.92 13.17
CA HIS A 165 9.37 -1.54 11.85
C HIS A 165 7.85 -1.33 11.93
N THR A 166 7.39 -0.18 12.43
CA THR A 166 6.10 0.38 11.98
C THR A 166 6.44 1.30 10.81
N GLN A 167 5.88 1.01 9.61
CA GLN A 167 6.11 1.78 8.39
C GLN A 167 5.44 3.17 8.41
N ILE A 168 5.45 3.85 9.55
CA ILE A 168 4.94 5.21 9.72
C ILE A 168 6.15 6.04 10.12
N GLN A 169 6.70 6.80 9.17
CA GLN A 169 7.73 7.79 9.48
C GLN A 169 7.25 8.65 10.68
N PRO A 170 8.03 8.75 11.78
CA PRO A 170 7.67 9.58 12.92
C PRO A 170 7.56 11.02 12.43
N SER A 171 6.33 11.49 12.29
CA SER A 171 6.05 12.82 11.80
C SER A 171 6.31 13.79 12.96
N LYS A 172 7.46 14.47 12.97
CA LYS A 172 7.78 15.56 13.93
C LYS A 172 7.61 15.17 15.41
N GLY A 173 8.42 14.22 15.90
CA GLY A 173 8.45 13.90 17.34
C GLY A 173 7.13 13.38 17.91
N ARG A 174 6.23 12.85 17.08
CA ARG A 174 4.94 12.31 17.51
C ARG A 174 4.65 11.00 16.81
N GLU A 175 4.27 10.00 17.59
CA GLU A 175 3.93 8.68 17.09
C GLU A 175 2.46 8.39 17.34
N LYS A 176 1.76 7.81 16.37
CA LYS A 176 0.36 7.37 16.55
C LYS A 176 0.38 6.02 17.25
N ILE A 177 -0.42 5.82 18.28
CA ILE A 177 -0.42 4.56 19.04
C ILE A 177 -1.75 3.80 18.96
N ALA A 178 -2.87 4.52 18.83
CA ALA A 178 -4.19 3.92 18.70
C ALA A 178 -5.16 4.85 17.98
N TYR A 179 -6.27 4.31 17.49
CA TYR A 179 -7.34 5.10 16.89
C TYR A 179 -8.73 4.55 17.23
N ALA A 180 -9.77 5.36 17.08
CA ALA A 180 -11.16 4.95 16.97
C ALA A 180 -11.87 5.81 15.92
N ALA A 181 -12.63 5.20 15.02
CA ALA A 181 -13.36 5.89 13.97
C ALA A 181 -14.83 5.45 14.00
N LEU A 182 -15.76 6.39 13.95
CA LEU A 182 -17.19 6.16 14.09
C LEU A 182 -17.97 7.12 13.18
N PRO A 183 -19.06 6.69 12.52
CA PRO A 183 -20.00 7.62 11.90
C PRO A 183 -20.64 8.53 12.96
N VAL A 184 -20.80 9.81 12.66
CA VAL A 184 -21.47 10.76 13.56
C VAL A 184 -22.92 10.36 13.80
N GLY A 185 -23.57 9.77 12.79
CA GLY A 185 -24.93 9.21 12.91
C GLY A 185 -25.07 8.10 13.96
N CYS A 186 -23.99 7.43 14.35
CA CYS A 186 -24.00 6.34 15.35
C CYS A 186 -23.60 6.82 16.76
N MET A 187 -23.25 8.09 16.94
CA MET A 187 -22.86 8.63 18.24
C MET A 187 -24.05 8.69 19.19
N ARG A 188 -23.78 8.49 20.49
CA ARG A 188 -24.77 8.55 21.56
C ARG A 188 -24.30 9.54 22.62
N GLU A 189 -25.21 10.36 23.11
CA GLU A 189 -24.97 11.37 24.16
C GLU A 189 -24.61 10.74 25.52
N GLY A 190 -24.11 11.58 26.43
CA GLY A 190 -23.71 11.25 27.79
C GLY A 190 -22.31 10.64 27.89
N TYR A 191 -22.03 9.98 29.01
CA TYR A 191 -20.76 9.29 29.24
C TYR A 191 -20.65 8.03 28.40
N ARG A 192 -19.59 7.94 27.59
CA ARG A 192 -19.32 6.84 26.67
C ARG A 192 -17.88 6.36 26.78
N PHE A 193 -17.70 5.06 26.59
CA PHE A 193 -16.39 4.46 26.47
C PHE A 193 -16.11 4.18 24.99
N VAL A 194 -15.16 4.91 24.41
CA VAL A 194 -14.74 4.77 23.02
C VAL A 194 -13.63 3.73 22.96
N GLN A 195 -13.98 2.54 22.48
CA GLN A 195 -13.04 1.43 22.28
C GLN A 195 -11.95 1.81 21.27
N LEU A 196 -10.68 1.63 21.66
CA LEU A 196 -9.52 1.90 20.82
C LEU A 196 -9.07 0.67 20.02
N PHE A 197 -8.47 0.94 18.86
CA PHE A 197 -7.93 -0.04 17.93
C PHE A 197 -6.46 0.25 17.63
N SER A 198 -5.69 -0.80 17.37
CA SER A 198 -4.32 -0.70 16.90
C SER A 198 -4.29 -0.10 15.50
N LEU A 199 -3.16 0.46 15.08
CA LEU A 199 -3.00 1.08 13.75
C LEU A 199 -3.27 0.11 12.58
N ASN A 200 -3.24 -1.19 12.83
CA ASN A 200 -3.57 -2.23 11.84
C ASN A 200 -5.07 -2.57 11.79
N GLY A 201 -5.84 -2.10 12.77
CA GLY A 201 -7.29 -2.28 12.89
C GLY A 201 -7.72 -3.37 13.87
N GLY A 202 -6.79 -3.97 14.62
CA GLY A 202 -7.12 -4.93 15.67
C GLY A 202 -7.67 -4.23 16.91
N GLN A 203 -8.70 -4.78 17.55
CA GLN A 203 -9.21 -4.25 18.80
C GLN A 203 -8.17 -4.41 19.92
N ILE A 204 -8.01 -3.37 20.75
CA ILE A 204 -7.13 -3.43 21.92
C ILE A 204 -7.99 -3.67 23.15
N SER A 205 -8.02 -4.90 23.64
CA SER A 205 -8.87 -5.31 24.76
C SER A 205 -8.66 -4.42 26.00
N GLY A 206 -9.74 -3.87 26.53
CA GLY A 206 -9.73 -3.01 27.71
C GLY A 206 -9.19 -1.59 27.50
N SER A 207 -8.68 -1.28 26.32
CA SER A 207 -8.17 0.06 25.97
C SER A 207 -9.26 0.94 25.38
N GLY A 208 -9.39 2.16 25.87
CA GLY A 208 -10.40 3.09 25.39
C GLY A 208 -10.29 4.48 25.99
N LEU A 209 -11.08 5.39 25.45
CA LEU A 209 -11.25 6.75 25.97
C LEU A 209 -12.59 6.86 26.68
N LEU A 210 -12.59 7.40 27.89
CA LEU A 210 -13.81 7.85 28.54
C LEU A 210 -14.10 9.27 28.05
N VAL A 211 -15.29 9.45 27.46
CA VAL A 211 -15.71 10.74 26.91
C VAL A 211 -17.11 11.08 27.41
N HIS A 212 -17.41 12.37 27.50
CA HIS A 212 -18.79 12.86 27.61
C HIS A 212 -19.18 13.50 26.28
N VAL A 213 -20.30 13.08 25.70
CA VAL A 213 -20.78 13.55 24.40
C VAL A 213 -22.08 14.31 24.60
N ASP A 214 -22.16 15.50 24.04
CA ASP A 214 -23.37 16.31 23.98
C ASP A 214 -23.69 16.64 22.52
N ILE A 215 -24.96 16.55 22.12
CA ILE A 215 -25.38 16.68 20.72
C ILE A 215 -26.60 17.60 20.62
N ASP A 216 -26.37 18.85 20.21
CA ASP A 216 -27.47 19.78 19.95
C ASP A 216 -27.90 19.71 18.48
N VAL A 217 -29.15 19.32 18.25
CA VAL A 217 -29.75 19.27 16.91
C VAL A 217 -30.42 20.60 16.59
N HIS A 218 -29.88 21.32 15.61
CA HIS A 218 -30.46 22.56 15.11
C HIS A 218 -31.26 22.25 13.84
N SER A 219 -32.58 22.18 13.97
CA SER A 219 -33.46 22.16 12.81
C SER A 219 -33.41 23.53 12.13
N SER A 220 -33.03 23.57 10.86
CA SER A 220 -33.06 24.77 10.03
C SER A 220 -34.51 25.22 9.80
N PHE A 221 -35.04 26.00 10.76
CA PHE A 221 -36.21 26.86 10.56
C PHE A 221 -35.71 28.29 10.39
N GLU A 222 -35.03 28.56 9.29
CA GLU A 222 -34.79 29.95 8.87
C GLU A 222 -35.35 30.18 7.47
N SER A 223 -36.40 31.00 7.46
CA SER A 223 -36.94 31.71 6.32
C SER A 223 -35.84 32.60 5.73
N SER A 224 -35.03 32.06 4.82
CA SER A 224 -34.28 32.88 3.88
C SER A 224 -34.43 32.28 2.49
N LYS A 225 -35.04 33.07 1.60
CA LYS A 225 -35.16 32.79 0.17
C LYS A 225 -33.78 32.78 -0.49
N GLU A 226 -33.04 31.69 -0.38
CA GLU A 226 -31.97 31.35 -1.32
C GLU A 226 -31.97 29.84 -1.55
N PRO A 227 -31.93 29.37 -2.81
CA PRO A 227 -31.84 27.94 -3.08
C PRO A 227 -30.41 27.48 -2.78
N ALA A 228 -30.13 27.20 -1.50
CA ALA A 228 -28.95 26.46 -1.05
C ALA A 228 -29.09 24.97 -1.42
N GLY A 229 -29.30 24.70 -2.70
CA GLY A 229 -29.21 23.37 -3.26
C GLY A 229 -27.75 23.02 -3.49
N LEU A 230 -27.43 21.74 -3.30
CA LEU A 230 -26.15 21.05 -3.55
C LEU A 230 -25.38 21.50 -4.83
N ARG A 231 -26.06 22.16 -5.79
CA ARG A 231 -25.47 22.84 -6.96
C ARG A 231 -24.42 23.89 -6.63
N ALA A 232 -24.56 24.62 -5.51
CA ALA A 232 -23.55 25.61 -5.09
C ALA A 232 -22.38 24.97 -4.32
N MET A 233 -22.56 23.73 -3.83
CA MET A 233 -21.58 23.02 -2.99
C MET A 233 -20.63 22.11 -3.79
N MET A 234 -21.03 21.66 -4.97
CA MET A 234 -20.18 20.92 -5.91
C MET A 234 -19.68 21.88 -6.99
N GLY A 235 -18.37 22.16 -7.01
CA GLY A 235 -17.75 23.03 -7.99
C GLY A 235 -18.25 22.78 -9.42
N ASP A 236 -18.51 23.87 -10.14
CA ASP A 236 -19.28 23.96 -11.39
C ASP A 236 -18.98 22.90 -12.46
N SER A 237 -17.76 22.36 -12.46
CA SER A 237 -17.30 21.36 -13.42
C SER A 237 -18.03 20.00 -13.31
N ILE A 238 -18.41 19.55 -12.11
CA ILE A 238 -19.05 18.22 -11.93
C ILE A 238 -20.56 18.29 -12.16
N SER A 239 -21.18 19.40 -11.75
CA SER A 239 -22.59 19.70 -11.96
C SER A 239 -22.95 19.75 -13.45
N LYS A 240 -22.06 20.30 -14.29
CA LYS A 240 -22.22 20.33 -15.76
C LYS A 240 -22.27 18.91 -16.36
N ILE A 241 -21.40 18.00 -15.94
CA ILE A 241 -21.36 16.60 -16.44
C ILE A 241 -22.64 15.83 -16.08
N LEU A 242 -23.22 16.08 -14.91
CA LEU A 242 -24.47 15.47 -14.46
C LEU A 242 -25.71 16.04 -15.17
N VAL A 243 -25.70 17.33 -15.51
CA VAL A 243 -26.80 18.00 -16.23
C VAL A 243 -26.78 17.67 -17.72
N GLU A 244 -25.60 17.55 -18.35
CA GLU A 244 -25.46 17.14 -19.76
C GLU A 244 -26.07 15.74 -20.01
N ARG A 245 -26.00 14.84 -19.01
CA ARG A 245 -26.60 13.50 -19.06
C ARG A 245 -28.13 13.50 -18.94
N ARG A 246 -28.75 14.58 -18.43
CA ARG A 246 -30.22 14.69 -18.25
C ARG A 246 -30.96 15.16 -19.51
N LYS A 247 -30.27 15.74 -20.51
CA LYS A 247 -30.91 16.43 -21.65
C LYS A 247 -31.07 15.62 -22.95
N LYS A 248 -30.61 14.38 -23.05
CA LYS A 248 -30.76 13.59 -24.29
C LYS A 248 -32.05 12.75 -24.30
N PRO A 249 -32.97 12.93 -25.27
CA PRO A 249 -34.15 12.09 -25.40
C PRO A 249 -33.77 10.69 -25.95
N PRO A 250 -34.60 9.65 -25.71
CA PRO A 250 -34.25 8.28 -26.02
C PRO A 250 -34.42 7.99 -27.52
N GLN A 251 -33.31 7.88 -28.26
CA GLN A 251 -33.29 7.15 -29.53
C GLN A 251 -33.11 5.65 -29.28
N SER A 252 -33.85 4.84 -30.04
CA SER A 252 -33.97 3.37 -30.04
C SER A 252 -33.04 2.61 -29.07
N SER A 253 -33.63 2.23 -27.94
CA SER A 253 -33.03 1.49 -26.81
C SER A 253 -32.19 0.27 -27.23
N ALA A 254 -32.49 -0.38 -28.35
CA ALA A 254 -31.77 -1.57 -28.82
C ALA A 254 -30.32 -1.29 -29.29
N ARG A 255 -30.06 -0.15 -29.93
CA ARG A 255 -28.72 0.18 -30.48
C ARG A 255 -27.77 0.72 -29.42
N ILE A 256 -28.33 1.40 -28.41
CA ILE A 256 -27.58 1.88 -27.24
C ILE A 256 -27.22 0.71 -26.32
N GLU A 257 -28.13 -0.24 -26.13
CA GLU A 257 -27.90 -1.41 -25.28
C GLU A 257 -26.87 -2.39 -25.91
N SER A 258 -26.89 -2.56 -27.24
CA SER A 258 -25.88 -3.38 -27.93
C SER A 258 -24.48 -2.74 -27.85
N LYS A 259 -24.39 -1.42 -28.03
CA LYS A 259 -23.14 -0.66 -27.89
C LYS A 259 -22.64 -0.63 -26.45
N ARG A 260 -23.53 -0.51 -25.45
CA ARG A 260 -23.19 -0.65 -24.03
C ARG A 260 -22.67 -2.04 -23.68
N ARG A 261 -23.29 -3.10 -24.23
CA ARG A 261 -22.84 -4.47 -24.01
C ARG A 261 -21.47 -4.74 -24.66
N SER A 262 -21.17 -4.15 -25.81
CA SER A 262 -19.83 -4.27 -26.42
C SER A 262 -18.78 -3.48 -25.63
N GLU A 263 -19.08 -2.24 -25.24
CA GLU A 263 -18.17 -1.39 -24.44
C GLU A 263 -17.91 -2.01 -23.05
N GLN A 264 -18.93 -2.59 -22.41
CA GLN A 264 -18.78 -3.28 -21.13
C GLN A 264 -17.92 -4.55 -21.27
N ARG A 265 -18.05 -5.32 -22.37
CA ARG A 265 -17.21 -6.49 -22.63
C ARG A 265 -15.76 -6.13 -22.89
N GLU A 266 -15.50 -5.01 -23.56
CA GLU A 266 -14.14 -4.51 -23.76
C GLU A 266 -13.52 -4.01 -22.46
N LEU A 267 -14.28 -3.30 -21.62
CA LEU A 267 -13.86 -2.88 -20.29
C LEU A 267 -13.58 -4.08 -19.37
N ASP A 268 -14.43 -5.09 -19.39
CA ASP A 268 -14.23 -6.33 -18.61
C ASP A 268 -13.01 -7.12 -19.13
N GLY A 269 -12.80 -7.15 -20.45
CA GLY A 269 -11.62 -7.76 -21.06
C GLY A 269 -10.32 -7.01 -20.76
N PHE A 270 -10.38 -5.67 -20.68
CA PHE A 270 -9.27 -4.83 -20.25
C PHE A 270 -8.98 -5.02 -18.75
N ALA A 271 -10.01 -5.07 -17.91
CA ALA A 271 -9.89 -5.33 -16.47
C ALA A 271 -9.28 -6.70 -16.19
N ARG A 272 -9.67 -7.75 -16.93
CA ARG A 272 -9.09 -9.10 -16.82
C ARG A 272 -7.62 -9.13 -17.23
N ARG A 273 -7.25 -8.49 -18.35
CA ARG A 273 -5.85 -8.40 -18.81
C ARG A 273 -4.98 -7.63 -17.82
N ASN A 274 -5.48 -6.50 -17.31
CA ASN A 274 -4.80 -5.69 -16.32
C ASN A 274 -4.65 -6.43 -14.97
N SER A 275 -5.69 -7.15 -14.52
CA SER A 275 -5.63 -7.99 -13.32
C SER A 275 -4.62 -9.14 -13.46
N ARG A 276 -4.48 -9.72 -14.66
CA ARG A 276 -3.49 -10.77 -14.95
C ARG A 276 -2.07 -10.20 -14.91
N GLN A 277 -1.81 -9.08 -15.59
CA GLN A 277 -0.53 -8.39 -15.54
C GLN A 277 -0.16 -7.93 -14.11
N GLN A 278 -1.12 -7.43 -13.34
CA GLN A 278 -0.92 -7.05 -11.93
C GLN A 278 -0.60 -8.26 -11.05
N SER A 279 -1.20 -9.42 -11.32
CA SER A 279 -0.87 -10.65 -10.61
C SER A 279 0.56 -11.10 -10.89
N GLU A 280 1.00 -11.06 -12.15
CA GLU A 280 2.37 -11.40 -12.55
C GLU A 280 3.40 -10.43 -11.95
N GLN A 281 3.15 -9.12 -12.03
CA GLN A 281 4.02 -8.10 -11.42
C GLN A 281 4.09 -8.21 -9.88
N ARG A 282 2.98 -8.58 -9.24
CA ARG A 282 2.93 -8.84 -7.80
C ARG A 282 3.76 -10.06 -7.43
N TRP A 283 3.70 -11.14 -8.21
CA TRP A 283 4.52 -12.33 -8.00
C TRP A 283 6.01 -12.04 -8.27
N ASP A 284 6.33 -11.20 -9.24
CA ASP A 284 7.72 -10.80 -9.53
C ASP A 284 8.31 -9.92 -8.43
N THR A 285 7.53 -8.97 -7.90
CA THR A 285 7.97 -8.13 -6.78
C THR A 285 8.13 -8.96 -5.52
N LYS A 286 7.24 -9.92 -5.28
CA LYS A 286 7.35 -10.86 -4.16
C LYS A 286 8.59 -11.75 -4.30
N ARG A 287 8.88 -12.25 -5.51
CA ARG A 287 10.11 -13.01 -5.83
C ARG A 287 11.37 -12.17 -5.59
N ARG A 288 11.39 -10.90 -6.03
CA ARG A 288 12.52 -9.98 -5.79
C ARG A 288 12.71 -9.67 -4.31
N SER A 289 11.64 -9.36 -3.57
CA SER A 289 11.71 -9.09 -2.13
C SER A 289 12.12 -10.32 -1.31
N PHE A 290 11.76 -11.52 -1.78
CA PHE A 290 12.20 -12.76 -1.17
C PHE A 290 13.69 -12.98 -1.44
N ALA A 291 14.14 -12.79 -2.68
CA ALA A 291 15.56 -12.88 -3.05
C ALA A 291 16.45 -11.81 -2.39
N GLU A 292 15.89 -10.65 -2.02
CA GLU A 292 16.58 -9.58 -1.30
C GLU A 292 16.69 -9.92 0.20
N ARG A 293 15.60 -10.36 0.84
CA ARG A 293 15.63 -10.87 2.22
C ARG A 293 16.52 -12.10 2.39
N GLU A 294 16.57 -12.95 1.36
CA GLU A 294 17.44 -14.11 1.33
C GLU A 294 18.91 -13.68 1.21
N ARG A 295 19.21 -12.64 0.42
CA ARG A 295 20.55 -12.01 0.35
C ARG A 295 20.97 -11.38 1.67
N ASP A 296 20.10 -10.57 2.29
CA ASP A 296 20.38 -9.93 3.58
C ASP A 296 20.59 -10.99 4.68
N ALA A 297 19.79 -12.06 4.67
CA ALA A 297 19.95 -13.17 5.60
C ALA A 297 21.25 -13.95 5.36
N THR A 298 21.69 -14.13 4.11
CA THR A 298 23.00 -14.73 3.81
C THR A 298 24.16 -13.84 4.25
N GLU A 299 24.06 -12.52 4.06
CA GLU A 299 25.11 -11.57 4.44
C GLU A 299 25.28 -11.50 5.97
N VAL A 300 24.17 -11.48 6.72
CA VAL A 300 24.19 -11.56 8.19
C VAL A 300 24.76 -12.90 8.66
N ARG A 301 24.40 -14.01 8.00
CA ARG A 301 24.95 -15.34 8.33
C ARG A 301 26.46 -15.42 8.06
N GLU A 302 26.93 -14.86 6.95
CA GLU A 302 28.37 -14.79 6.64
C GLU A 302 29.14 -13.91 7.64
N ALA A 303 28.57 -12.78 8.06
CA ALA A 303 29.18 -11.91 9.06
C ALA A 303 29.30 -12.60 10.44
N VAL A 304 28.23 -13.29 10.87
CA VAL A 304 28.23 -14.08 12.11
C VAL A 304 29.23 -15.24 12.03
N LEU A 305 29.33 -15.91 10.88
CA LEU A 305 30.32 -16.96 10.67
C LEU A 305 31.74 -16.38 10.79
N LYS A 306 32.05 -15.26 10.11
CA LYS A 306 33.37 -14.62 10.15
C LYS A 306 33.79 -14.22 11.56
N MET A 307 32.87 -13.67 12.36
CA MET A 307 33.15 -13.32 13.75
C MET A 307 33.50 -14.57 14.58
N ARG A 308 32.69 -15.63 14.47
CA ARG A 308 32.90 -16.87 15.23
C ARG A 308 34.13 -17.66 14.78
N THR A 309 34.47 -17.64 13.50
CA THR A 309 35.67 -18.32 13.00
C THR A 309 36.93 -17.62 13.46
N LEU A 310 36.94 -16.29 13.53
CA LEU A 310 38.05 -15.53 14.10
C LEU A 310 38.22 -15.84 15.59
N GLU A 311 37.13 -15.89 16.36
CA GLU A 311 37.17 -16.29 17.78
C GLU A 311 37.72 -17.71 17.97
N VAL A 312 37.29 -18.68 17.15
CA VAL A 312 37.79 -20.06 17.20
C VAL A 312 39.26 -20.14 16.79
N LEU A 313 39.68 -19.44 15.75
CA LEU A 313 41.08 -19.41 15.29
C LEU A 313 42.00 -18.75 16.32
N GLU A 314 41.54 -17.73 17.02
CA GLU A 314 42.28 -17.07 18.10
C GLU A 314 42.40 -17.98 19.33
N LEU A 315 41.36 -18.73 19.67
CA LEU A 315 41.40 -19.75 20.74
C LEU A 315 42.34 -20.91 20.41
N VAL A 316 42.34 -21.40 19.16
CA VAL A 316 43.26 -22.45 18.70
C VAL A 316 44.72 -21.98 18.76
N LYS A 317 44.98 -20.72 18.39
CA LYS A 317 46.33 -20.12 18.45
C LYS A 317 46.84 -19.89 19.88
N THR A 318 45.95 -19.58 20.82
CA THR A 318 46.34 -19.14 22.17
C THR A 318 46.39 -20.27 23.20
N LYS A 319 45.62 -21.35 23.03
CA LYS A 319 45.43 -22.35 24.10
C LYS A 319 45.76 -23.81 23.75
N GLY A 320 46.23 -24.11 22.54
CA GLY A 320 46.60 -25.48 22.14
C GLY A 320 45.41 -26.45 22.09
N ASP A 321 45.62 -27.64 21.54
CA ASP A 321 44.66 -28.70 21.12
C ASP A 321 43.68 -29.22 22.21
N SER A 322 42.93 -28.34 22.87
CA SER A 322 41.87 -28.72 23.80
C SER A 322 40.55 -28.86 23.04
N ALA A 323 40.30 -30.06 22.52
CA ALA A 323 39.04 -30.44 21.87
C ALA A 323 37.80 -30.10 22.72
N ASP A 324 37.94 -30.12 24.05
CA ASP A 324 36.86 -29.78 24.99
C ASP A 324 36.43 -28.32 24.92
N LEU A 325 37.37 -27.39 24.72
CA LEU A 325 37.06 -25.95 24.62
C LEU A 325 36.31 -25.63 23.32
N ILE A 326 36.70 -26.28 22.23
CA ILE A 326 36.08 -26.13 20.91
C ILE A 326 34.65 -26.65 20.95
N ASN A 327 34.41 -27.80 21.61
CA ASN A 327 33.08 -28.33 21.82
C ASN A 327 32.22 -27.43 22.72
N GLN A 328 32.80 -26.72 23.68
CA GLN A 328 32.08 -25.79 24.55
C GLN A 328 31.61 -24.52 23.81
N VAL A 329 32.46 -23.97 22.96
CA VAL A 329 32.13 -22.80 22.12
C VAL A 329 31.14 -23.16 21.02
N THR A 330 31.29 -24.34 20.41
CA THR A 330 30.44 -24.78 19.29
C THR A 330 29.05 -25.28 19.71
N ASN A 331 28.90 -25.88 20.91
CA ASN A 331 27.62 -26.47 21.35
C ASN A 331 26.75 -25.55 22.23
N SER A 332 27.21 -24.32 22.51
CA SER A 332 26.48 -23.36 23.36
C SER A 332 25.25 -22.72 22.68
N ASP A 333 25.17 -22.79 21.35
CA ASP A 333 24.20 -22.04 20.54
C ASP A 333 23.27 -22.98 19.74
N PRO A 334 22.04 -22.55 19.35
CA PRO A 334 21.09 -23.43 18.67
C PRO A 334 21.65 -24.02 17.37
N MET A 335 22.49 -23.27 16.63
CA MET A 335 23.13 -23.67 15.38
C MET A 335 24.66 -23.57 15.56
N SER A 336 25.35 -24.71 15.70
CA SER A 336 26.80 -24.71 15.93
C SER A 336 27.59 -24.12 14.76
N SER A 337 28.80 -23.62 15.01
CA SER A 337 29.71 -23.10 13.98
C SER A 337 29.98 -24.13 12.86
N LEU A 338 29.91 -25.43 13.17
CA LEU A 338 30.02 -26.53 12.22
C LEU A 338 28.78 -26.62 11.29
N HIS A 339 27.58 -26.38 11.82
CA HIS A 339 26.37 -26.32 11.01
C HIS A 339 26.36 -25.10 10.09
N LEU A 340 26.87 -23.96 10.57
CA LEU A 340 26.94 -22.72 9.79
C LEU A 340 27.97 -22.81 8.67
N SER A 341 29.17 -23.35 8.92
CA SER A 341 30.18 -23.57 7.86
C SER A 341 29.69 -24.56 6.81
N ALA A 342 29.03 -25.65 7.24
CA ALA A 342 28.39 -26.61 6.34
C ALA A 342 27.27 -26.01 5.49
N LEU A 343 26.44 -25.14 6.07
CA LEU A 343 25.36 -24.44 5.37
C LEU A 343 25.89 -23.38 4.39
N LEU A 344 26.98 -22.70 4.73
CA LEU A 344 27.57 -21.66 3.87
C LEU A 344 28.55 -22.22 2.82
N GLY A 345 28.87 -23.52 2.88
CA GLY A 345 29.81 -24.15 1.95
C GLY A 345 31.28 -23.76 2.16
N ASP A 346 31.62 -23.22 3.34
CA ASP A 346 32.98 -22.84 3.70
C ASP A 346 33.78 -24.07 4.16
N LEU A 347 34.37 -24.77 3.18
CA LEU A 347 35.11 -26.00 3.38
C LEU A 347 36.37 -25.81 4.23
N GLN A 348 36.99 -24.63 4.19
CA GLN A 348 38.24 -24.37 4.91
C GLN A 348 37.99 -24.28 6.42
N THR A 349 36.98 -23.51 6.81
CA THR A 349 36.53 -23.44 8.21
C THR A 349 36.02 -24.79 8.70
N LEU A 350 35.25 -25.50 7.88
CA LEU A 350 34.73 -26.82 8.22
C LEU A 350 35.87 -27.83 8.48
N PHE A 351 36.93 -27.81 7.66
CA PHE A 351 38.09 -28.68 7.81
C PHE A 351 38.83 -28.41 9.13
N ILE A 352 39.07 -27.14 9.46
CA ILE A 352 39.74 -26.74 10.70
C ILE A 352 38.93 -27.19 11.93
N LEU A 353 37.61 -26.96 11.91
CA LEU A 353 36.74 -27.37 13.01
C LEU A 353 36.71 -28.90 13.21
N LEU A 354 36.74 -29.68 12.14
CA LEU A 354 36.79 -31.14 12.21
C LEU A 354 38.16 -31.65 12.68
N GLN A 355 39.25 -31.03 12.22
CA GLN A 355 40.62 -31.40 12.60
C GLN A 355 40.87 -31.23 14.09
N HIS A 356 40.24 -30.24 14.73
CA HIS A 356 40.36 -29.98 16.16
C HIS A 356 39.19 -30.55 17.00
N GLY A 357 38.49 -31.58 16.50
CA GLY A 357 37.57 -32.39 17.32
C GLY A 357 36.11 -31.93 17.38
N GLY A 358 35.65 -31.11 16.43
CA GLY A 358 34.24 -30.72 16.32
C GLY A 358 33.34 -31.92 16.02
N ASP A 359 32.30 -32.12 16.84
CA ASP A 359 31.38 -33.25 16.71
C ASP A 359 30.36 -33.05 15.57
N CYS A 360 30.45 -33.90 14.54
CA CYS A 360 29.56 -33.90 13.39
C CYS A 360 28.18 -34.55 13.66
N LYS A 361 28.00 -35.17 14.83
CA LYS A 361 26.73 -35.82 15.24
C LYS A 361 25.79 -34.87 15.96
N VAL A 362 26.25 -33.69 16.35
CA VAL A 362 25.42 -32.66 17.00
C VAL A 362 24.24 -32.33 16.08
N ILE A 363 23.04 -32.34 16.66
CA ILE A 363 21.79 -32.12 15.91
C ILE A 363 21.33 -30.69 16.16
N HIS A 364 21.09 -29.93 15.08
CA HIS A 364 20.39 -28.66 15.15
C HIS A 364 18.93 -28.91 15.55
N LYS A 365 18.57 -28.60 16.81
CA LYS A 365 17.25 -28.90 17.40
C LYS A 365 16.06 -28.42 16.55
N PRO A 366 16.05 -27.21 15.96
CA PRO A 366 14.94 -26.74 15.13
C PRO A 366 14.71 -27.52 13.83
N THR A 367 15.75 -28.07 13.20
CA THR A 367 15.61 -28.78 11.91
C THR A 367 15.83 -30.29 11.99
N SER A 368 16.27 -30.79 13.15
CA SER A 368 16.66 -32.20 13.34
C SER A 368 17.73 -32.68 12.33
N ARG A 369 18.61 -31.76 11.88
CA ARG A 369 19.69 -32.04 10.93
C ARG A 369 21.05 -31.84 11.58
N ASN A 370 22.00 -32.69 11.23
CA ASN A 370 23.41 -32.50 11.57
C ASN A 370 24.17 -31.74 10.46
N ALA A 371 25.43 -31.39 10.69
CA ALA A 371 26.25 -30.64 9.73
C ALA A 371 26.36 -31.32 8.34
N LEU A 372 26.41 -32.67 8.28
CA LEU A 372 26.48 -33.41 7.02
C LEU A 372 25.21 -33.25 6.18
N HIS A 373 24.03 -33.17 6.81
CA HIS A 373 22.78 -32.92 6.10
C HIS A 373 22.76 -31.52 5.46
N PHE A 374 23.36 -30.52 6.11
CA PHE A 374 23.47 -29.18 5.56
C PHE A 374 24.42 -29.14 4.35
N LEU A 375 25.59 -29.79 4.44
CA LEU A 375 26.52 -29.94 3.31
C LEU A 375 25.87 -30.61 2.08
N ALA A 376 25.11 -31.69 2.31
CA ALA A 376 24.40 -32.38 1.24
C ALA A 376 23.36 -31.47 0.57
N SER A 377 22.65 -30.64 1.36
CA SER A 377 21.67 -29.70 0.81
C SER A 377 22.29 -28.57 0.01
N CYS A 378 23.46 -28.06 0.41
CA CYS A 378 24.16 -27.00 -0.33
C CYS A 378 24.73 -27.52 -1.66
N ASN A 379 25.26 -28.74 -1.68
CA ASN A 379 25.68 -29.38 -2.92
C ASN A 379 24.53 -29.56 -3.91
N LEU A 380 23.33 -29.90 -3.43
CA LEU A 380 22.14 -30.02 -4.28
C LEU A 380 21.70 -28.67 -4.86
N GLN A 381 21.74 -27.60 -4.04
CA GLN A 381 21.42 -26.24 -4.49
C GLN A 381 22.42 -25.71 -5.52
N ASN A 382 23.72 -25.95 -5.31
CA ASN A 382 24.76 -25.59 -6.28
C ASN A 382 24.59 -26.35 -7.60
N LEU A 383 24.19 -27.63 -7.55
CA LEU A 383 23.90 -28.43 -8.74
C LEU A 383 22.67 -27.92 -9.51
N GLN A 384 21.65 -27.43 -8.80
CA GLN A 384 20.44 -26.84 -9.39
C GLN A 384 20.76 -25.50 -10.04
N LYS A 385 21.47 -24.61 -9.35
CA LYS A 385 21.92 -23.32 -9.89
C LYS A 385 22.72 -23.50 -11.19
N HIS A 386 23.63 -24.46 -11.21
CA HIS A 386 24.43 -24.77 -12.40
C HIS A 386 23.61 -25.38 -13.56
N LYS A 387 22.45 -25.99 -13.28
CA LYS A 387 21.48 -26.43 -14.30
C LYS A 387 20.64 -25.27 -14.85
N GLU A 388 20.22 -24.34 -13.99
CA GLU A 388 19.51 -23.11 -14.38
C GLU A 388 20.40 -22.22 -15.27
N GLU A 389 21.65 -21.97 -14.88
CA GLU A 389 22.61 -21.16 -15.66
C GLU A 389 22.90 -21.77 -17.05
N ARG A 390 22.88 -23.12 -17.15
CA ARG A 390 22.98 -23.82 -18.44
C ARG A 390 21.77 -23.57 -19.32
N LYS A 391 20.55 -23.54 -18.76
CA LYS A 391 19.32 -23.26 -19.52
C LYS A 391 19.30 -21.80 -20.03
N ASP A 392 19.72 -20.85 -19.18
CA ASP A 392 19.77 -19.43 -19.57
C ASP A 392 20.81 -19.16 -20.66
N ARG A 393 21.97 -19.84 -20.63
CA ARG A 393 22.95 -19.78 -21.73
C ARG A 393 22.38 -20.29 -23.05
N VAL A 394 21.64 -21.39 -23.03
CA VAL A 394 21.00 -21.95 -24.24
C VAL A 394 19.97 -20.97 -24.80
N LYS A 395 19.15 -20.37 -23.93
CA LYS A 395 18.12 -19.41 -24.31
C LYS A 395 18.71 -18.12 -24.91
N SER A 396 19.79 -17.59 -24.31
CA SER A 396 20.47 -16.41 -24.86
C SER A 396 21.14 -16.68 -26.22
N ASN A 397 21.58 -17.91 -26.46
CA ASN A 397 22.15 -18.31 -27.75
C ASN A 397 21.09 -18.49 -28.84
N GLU A 398 19.88 -18.91 -28.48
CA GLU A 398 18.74 -18.93 -29.40
C GLU A 398 18.26 -17.51 -29.74
N GLU A 399 18.17 -16.62 -28.75
CA GLU A 399 17.80 -15.21 -28.96
C GLU A 399 18.83 -14.48 -29.85
N ARG A 400 20.14 -14.72 -29.66
CA ARG A 400 21.19 -14.15 -30.53
C ARG A 400 21.13 -14.66 -31.98
N LYS A 401 20.63 -15.88 -32.22
CA LYS A 401 20.42 -16.40 -33.58
C LYS A 401 19.19 -15.77 -34.24
N GLY A 402 18.14 -15.46 -33.47
CA GLY A 402 16.95 -14.76 -33.96
C GLY A 402 17.23 -13.33 -34.41
N VAL A 403 17.97 -12.56 -33.60
CA VAL A 403 18.31 -11.16 -33.92
C VAL A 403 19.14 -11.04 -35.21
N ARG A 404 20.05 -11.98 -35.46
CA ARG A 404 20.87 -11.98 -36.68
C ARG A 404 20.03 -12.25 -37.95
N GLY A 405 18.92 -13.00 -37.82
CA GLY A 405 17.99 -13.23 -38.93
C GLY A 405 17.12 -12.02 -39.26
N GLU A 406 16.71 -11.26 -38.23
CA GLU A 406 15.91 -10.04 -38.40
C GLU A 406 16.72 -8.88 -39.02
N GLU A 407 18.01 -8.77 -38.70
CA GLU A 407 18.91 -7.78 -39.31
C GLU A 407 19.15 -8.03 -40.81
N GLU A 408 19.26 -9.30 -41.25
CA GLU A 408 19.41 -9.64 -42.67
C GLU A 408 18.14 -9.37 -43.50
N GLU A 409 16.94 -9.55 -42.91
CA GLU A 409 15.68 -9.18 -43.57
C GLU A 409 15.47 -7.67 -43.68
N ALA A 410 15.92 -6.90 -42.68
CA ALA A 410 15.83 -5.44 -42.70
C ALA A 410 16.72 -4.82 -43.78
N TYR A 411 17.92 -5.39 -44.00
CA TYR A 411 18.85 -4.92 -45.04
C TYR A 411 18.26 -5.10 -46.45
N LYS A 412 17.68 -6.27 -46.74
CA LYS A 412 17.06 -6.56 -48.06
C LYS A 412 15.83 -5.69 -48.36
N LYS A 413 15.05 -5.31 -47.33
CA LYS A 413 13.91 -4.39 -47.49
C LYS A 413 14.35 -2.94 -47.76
N GLY A 414 15.52 -2.55 -47.25
CA GLY A 414 16.10 -1.22 -47.50
C GLY A 414 16.50 -1.02 -48.96
N ASP A 415 17.21 -1.99 -49.54
CA ASP A 415 17.66 -1.92 -50.94
C ASP A 415 16.48 -1.88 -51.91
N HIS A 416 15.45 -2.71 -51.67
CA HIS A 416 14.27 -2.76 -52.54
C HIS A 416 13.45 -1.45 -52.53
N ALA A 417 13.46 -0.73 -51.40
CA ALA A 417 12.80 0.58 -51.28
C ALA A 417 13.60 1.72 -51.94
N ALA A 418 14.93 1.59 -52.03
CA ALA A 418 15.79 2.54 -52.72
C ALA A 418 15.60 2.46 -54.24
N GLU A 419 15.55 1.24 -54.81
CA GLU A 419 15.29 1.02 -56.23
C GLU A 419 13.92 1.59 -56.66
N GLN A 420 12.86 1.33 -55.90
CA GLN A 420 11.51 1.87 -56.18
C GLN A 420 11.42 3.40 -56.07
N LYS A 421 12.38 4.04 -55.41
CA LYS A 421 12.42 5.50 -55.30
C LYS A 421 13.19 6.11 -56.47
N GLN A 422 14.17 5.38 -57.00
CA GLN A 422 14.90 5.79 -58.19
C GLN A 422 14.03 5.67 -59.44
N GLU A 423 13.31 4.56 -59.63
CA GLU A 423 12.36 4.39 -60.74
C GLU A 423 11.28 5.50 -60.78
N ARG A 424 10.73 5.86 -59.60
CA ARG A 424 9.74 6.94 -59.51
C ARG A 424 10.29 8.33 -59.84
N ASN A 425 11.57 8.57 -59.57
CA ASN A 425 12.20 9.84 -59.93
C ASN A 425 12.44 9.91 -61.44
N GLU A 426 12.86 8.80 -62.06
CA GLU A 426 13.05 8.71 -63.51
C GLU A 426 11.72 8.91 -64.26
N GLU A 427 10.63 8.28 -63.81
CA GLU A 427 9.29 8.49 -64.39
C GLU A 427 8.81 9.96 -64.26
N GLN A 428 9.15 10.63 -63.16
CA GLN A 428 8.81 12.04 -62.96
C GLN A 428 9.61 12.98 -63.86
N GLU A 429 10.89 12.69 -64.11
CA GLU A 429 11.71 13.46 -65.04
C GLU A 429 11.22 13.29 -66.48
N GLU A 430 10.80 12.08 -66.86
CA GLU A 430 10.26 11.80 -68.20
C GLU A 430 8.93 12.53 -68.45
N GLN A 431 8.03 12.56 -67.45
CA GLN A 431 6.78 13.33 -67.53
C GLN A 431 7.03 14.83 -67.64
N GLN A 432 8.01 15.36 -66.91
CA GLN A 432 8.37 16.79 -67.00
C GLN A 432 9.00 17.14 -68.36
N ALA A 433 9.74 16.22 -68.97
CA ALA A 433 10.28 16.42 -70.32
C ALA A 433 9.16 16.46 -71.37
N GLN A 434 8.18 15.55 -71.29
CA GLN A 434 7.02 15.53 -72.19
C GLN A 434 6.14 16.77 -72.06
N GLU A 435 5.86 17.24 -70.83
CA GLU A 435 5.11 18.49 -70.62
C GLU A 435 5.85 19.72 -71.18
N LYS A 436 7.18 19.68 -71.22
CA LYS A 436 8.00 20.76 -71.74
C LYS A 436 7.99 20.77 -73.28
N GLU A 437 8.08 19.60 -73.92
CA GLU A 437 7.90 19.47 -75.37
C GLU A 437 6.49 19.91 -75.80
N GLU A 438 5.44 19.51 -75.09
CA GLU A 438 4.06 19.92 -75.40
C GLU A 438 3.86 21.44 -75.29
N LYS A 439 4.56 22.10 -74.35
CA LYS A 439 4.54 23.56 -74.23
C LYS A 439 5.29 24.26 -75.35
N GLU A 440 6.44 23.74 -75.76
CA GLU A 440 7.21 24.29 -76.87
C GLU A 440 6.49 24.12 -78.22
N GLU A 441 5.70 23.05 -78.38
CA GLU A 441 4.90 22.81 -79.58
C GLU A 441 3.70 23.78 -79.65
N LYS A 442 3.04 24.04 -78.52
CA LYS A 442 1.96 25.05 -78.41
C LYS A 442 2.41 26.49 -78.55
N GLU A 443 3.69 26.79 -78.34
CA GLU A 443 4.27 28.13 -78.62
C GLU A 443 4.67 28.30 -80.10
N LYS A 444 4.74 27.22 -80.89
CA LYS A 444 5.10 27.24 -82.32
C LYS A 444 3.89 27.27 -83.27
N GLU A 445 2.72 26.79 -82.84
CA GLU A 445 1.41 27.04 -83.50
C GLU A 445 0.90 28.46 -83.22
#